data_AF-A0A117IH27-F1
#
_entry.id   AF-A0A117IH27-F1
#
_cell.length_a   1.000
_cell.length_b   1.000
_cell.length_c   1.000
_cell.angle_alpha   90.00
_cell.angle_beta   90.00
_cell.angle_gamma   90.00
#
_symmetry.space_group_name_H-M   'P 1'
#
loop_
_entity.id
_entity.type
_entity.pdbx_description
1 polymer ?
#
loop_
_entity_poly.entity_id
_entity_poly.type
_entity_poly.pdbx_seq_one_letter_code
_entity_poly.pdbx_strand_id
1 'polypeptide(L)' 'MANDFEAVRQRRVRIAGFIMLVVAPVVICLAMLSFGMTWISAVAISALAFAIAFGRWRLKEGTWPWQPPRR' A
#
# COMPACT_ATOMS: atom_id res chain seq x y z
N MET A 1 20.24 14.13 18.49
CA MET A 1 18.92 13.78 19.03
C MET A 1 17.78 14.05 18.04
N ALA A 2 17.72 15.21 17.35
CA ALA A 2 16.66 15.47 16.35
C ALA A 2 16.63 14.48 15.16
N ASN A 3 17.80 14.02 14.69
CA ASN A 3 17.89 13.04 13.59
C ASN A 3 17.31 11.66 13.93
N ASP A 4 17.32 11.23 15.20
CA ASP A 4 16.72 9.94 15.59
C ASP A 4 15.19 10.00 15.60
N PHE A 5 14.60 11.13 16.01
CA PHE A 5 13.15 11.30 16.01
C PHE A 5 12.57 11.35 14.59
N GLU A 6 13.26 12.01 13.67
CA GLU A 6 12.95 12.01 12.23
C GLU A 6 12.96 10.58 11.66
N ALA A 7 14.02 9.81 11.94
CA ALA A 7 14.16 8.43 11.48
C ALA A 7 13.05 7.50 12.03
N VAL A 8 12.70 7.64 13.31
CA VAL A 8 11.62 6.86 13.94
C VAL A 8 10.25 7.25 13.38
N ARG A 9 10.01 8.55 13.15
CA ARG A 9 8.76 9.05 12.55
C ARG A 9 8.59 8.55 11.12
N GLN A 10 9.66 8.58 10.33
CA GLN A 10 9.66 8.07 8.96
C GLN A 10 9.40 6.55 8.91
N ARG A 11 9.95 5.79 9.87
CA ARG A 11 9.69 4.36 10.02
C ARG A 11 8.23 4.07 10.41
N ARG A 12 7.65 4.87 11.30
CA ARG A 12 6.23 4.75 11.69
C ARG A 12 5.29 5.08 10.55
N VAL A 13 5.55 6.15 9.80
CA VAL A 13 4.76 6.50 8.60
C VAL A 13 4.85 5.41 7.54
N ARG A 14 6.01 4.79 7.39
CA ARG A 14 6.22 3.64 6.49
C ARG A 14 5.40 2.42 6.91
N ILE A 15 5.41 2.07 8.20
CA ILE A 15 4.61 0.97 8.75
C ILE A 15 3.11 1.27 8.62
N ALA A 16 2.68 2.49 8.97
CA ALA A 16 1.30 2.91 8.82
C ALA A 16 0.84 2.87 7.36
N GLY A 17 1.70 3.29 6.42
CA GLY A 17 1.44 3.19 4.99
C GLY A 17 1.28 1.74 4.53
N PHE A 18 2.14 0.83 4.99
CA PHE A 18 2.02 -0.60 4.69
C PHE A 18 0.72 -1.21 5.27
N ILE A 19 0.40 -0.91 6.53
CA ILE A 19 -0.83 -1.36 7.18
C ILE A 19 -2.04 -0.84 6.39
N MET A 20 -2.05 0.45 6.04
CA MET A 20 -3.13 1.06 5.27
C MET A 20 -3.28 0.43 3.88
N LEU A 21 -2.16 0.01 3.27
CA LEU A 21 -2.13 -0.67 1.98
C LEU A 21 -2.75 -2.07 2.06
N VAL A 22 -2.66 -2.76 3.19
CA VAL A 22 -3.30 -4.07 3.42
C VAL A 22 -4.76 -3.93 3.85
N VAL A 23 -5.07 -2.92 4.67
CA VAL A 23 -6.42 -2.70 5.21
C VAL A 23 -7.37 -2.13 4.15
N ALA A 24 -6.92 -1.20 3.31
CA ALA A 24 -7.77 -0.57 2.29
C ALA A 24 -8.42 -1.57 1.31
N PRO A 25 -7.71 -2.56 0.73
CA PRO A 25 -8.33 -3.58 -0.13
C PRO A 25 -9.40 -4.40 0.58
N VAL A 26 -9.21 -4.70 1.86
CA VAL A 26 -10.20 -5.47 2.65
C VAL A 26 -11.47 -4.65 2.84
N VAL A 27 -11.33 -3.36 3.16
CA VAL A 27 -12.46 -2.43 3.29
C VAL A 27 -13.19 -2.24 1.95
N ILE A 28 -12.44 -2.11 0.84
CA ILE A 28 -13.03 -2.00 -0.51
C ILE A 28 -13.79 -3.28 -0.88
N CYS A 29 -13.23 -4.45 -0.58
CA CYS A 29 -13.88 -5.74 -0.84
C CYS A 29 -15.19 -5.87 -0.05
N LEU A 30 -15.17 -5.54 1.26
CA LEU A 30 -16.36 -5.53 2.12
C LEU A 30 -17.43 -4.54 1.62
N ALA A 31 -17.02 -3.36 1.18
CA ALA A 31 -17.93 -2.37 0.59
C ALA A 31 -18.58 -2.92 -0.68
N MET A 32 -17.79 -3.49 -1.61
CA MET A 32 -18.30 -4.06 -2.86
C MET A 32 -19.27 -5.22 -2.63
N LEU A 33 -18.99 -6.09 -1.66
CA LEU A 33 -19.90 -7.16 -1.26
C LEU A 33 -21.22 -6.59 -0.69
N SER A 34 -21.16 -5.50 0.06
CA SER A 34 -22.35 -4.83 0.60
C SER A 34 -23.23 -4.21 -0.50
N PHE A 35 -22.65 -3.84 -1.64
CA PHE A 35 -23.38 -3.37 -2.82
C PHE A 35 -23.93 -4.49 -3.71
N GLY A 36 -23.80 -5.77 -3.30
CA GLY A 36 -24.31 -6.91 -4.06
C GLY A 36 -23.45 -7.32 -5.25
N MET A 37 -22.19 -6.84 -5.32
CA MET A 37 -21.25 -7.24 -6.35
C MET A 37 -20.80 -8.69 -6.13
N THR A 38 -20.63 -9.44 -7.22
CA THR A 38 -20.14 -10.83 -7.17
C THR A 38 -18.75 -10.90 -6.55
N TRP A 39 -18.54 -11.92 -5.70
CA TRP A 39 -17.29 -12.15 -4.97
C TRP A 39 -16.05 -12.10 -5.85
N ILE A 40 -16.13 -12.69 -7.04
CA ILE A 40 -15.01 -12.74 -7.99
C ILE A 40 -14.60 -11.33 -8.43
N SER A 41 -15.57 -10.49 -8.78
CA SER A 41 -15.34 -9.12 -9.23
C SER A 41 -14.80 -8.25 -8.10
N ALA A 42 -15.36 -8.38 -6.89
CA ALA A 42 -14.91 -7.64 -5.72
C ALA A 42 -13.45 -7.97 -5.35
N VAL A 43 -13.08 -9.26 -5.38
CA VAL A 43 -11.71 -9.72 -5.13
C VAL A 43 -10.77 -9.25 -6.23
N ALA A 44 -11.15 -9.36 -7.50
CA ALA A 44 -10.32 -8.93 -8.62
C ALA A 44 -10.01 -7.43 -8.56
N ILE A 45 -11.01 -6.57 -8.29
CA ILE A 45 -10.79 -5.13 -8.19
C ILE A 45 -9.95 -4.78 -6.96
N SER A 46 -10.19 -5.44 -5.83
CA SER A 46 -9.40 -5.23 -4.60
C SER A 46 -7.94 -5.63 -4.79
N ALA A 47 -7.69 -6.76 -5.46
CA ALA A 47 -6.34 -7.21 -5.79
C ALA A 47 -5.64 -6.26 -6.77
N LEU A 48 -6.36 -5.75 -7.78
CA LEU A 48 -5.83 -4.78 -8.73
C LEU A 48 -5.46 -3.46 -8.05
N ALA A 49 -6.36 -2.94 -7.19
CA ALA A 49 -6.11 -1.73 -6.41
C ALA A 49 -4.92 -1.91 -5.46
N PHE A 50 -4.80 -3.07 -4.81
CA PHE A 50 -3.65 -3.44 -3.99
C PHE A 50 -2.36 -3.45 -4.81
N ALA A 51 -2.33 -4.11 -5.97
CA ALA A 51 -1.14 -4.21 -6.81
C ALA A 51 -0.64 -2.84 -7.28
N ILE A 52 -1.54 -1.95 -7.68
CA ILE A 52 -1.21 -0.57 -8.08
C ILE A 52 -0.67 0.23 -6.90
N ALA A 53 -1.35 0.18 -5.75
CA ALA A 53 -0.92 0.87 -4.54
C ALA A 53 0.44 0.36 -4.07
N PHE A 54 0.65 -0.96 -4.07
CA PHE A 54 1.89 -1.63 -3.70
C PHE A 54 3.04 -1.23 -4.62
N GLY A 55 2.83 -1.27 -5.94
CA GLY A 55 3.82 -0.84 -6.92
C GLY A 55 4.21 0.62 -6.73
N ARG A 56 3.22 1.51 -6.52
CA ARG A 56 3.46 2.93 -6.27
C ARG A 56 4.17 3.18 -4.94
N TRP A 57 3.86 2.41 -3.90
CA TRP A 57 4.54 2.46 -2.61
C TRP A 57 6.01 2.03 -2.73
N ARG A 58 6.28 0.87 -3.35
CA ARG A 58 7.63 0.39 -3.65
C ARG A 58 8.45 1.36 -4.50
N LEU A 59 7.83 1.99 -5.50
CA LEU A 59 8.47 3.03 -6.34
C LEU A 59 8.84 4.27 -5.54
N LYS A 60 7.95 4.73 -4.64
CA LYS A 60 8.22 5.85 -3.72
C LYS A 60 9.34 5.52 -2.74
N GLU A 61 9.46 4.27 -2.33
CA GLU A 61 10.48 3.84 -1.38
C GLU A 61 11.88 3.72 -1.98
N GLY A 62 12.03 3.79 -3.31
CA GLY A 62 13.35 3.64 -3.92
C GLY A 62 13.88 2.20 -3.86
N THR A 63 13.08 1.23 -3.42
CA THR A 63 13.50 -0.15 -3.19
C THR A 63 13.20 -1.06 -4.38
N TRP A 64 12.80 -0.50 -5.52
CA TRP A 64 12.52 -1.29 -6.71
C TRP A 64 13.82 -1.92 -7.22
N PRO A 65 13.89 -3.24 -7.42
CA PRO A 65 15.15 -3.91 -7.79
C PRO A 65 15.72 -3.43 -9.13
N TRP A 66 14.91 -2.77 -9.96
CA TRP A 66 15.30 -2.20 -11.26
C TRP A 66 15.49 -0.68 -11.25
N GLN A 67 15.45 -0.02 -10.09
CA GLN A 67 15.74 1.42 -10.04
C GLN A 67 17.26 1.65 -10.18
N PRO A 68 17.72 2.42 -11.19
CA PRO A 68 19.13 2.76 -11.29
C PRO A 68 19.55 3.59 -10.07
N PRO A 69 20.78 3.42 -9.55
CA PRO A 69 21.28 4.20 -8.43
C PRO A 69 21.17 5.69 -8.78
N ARG A 70 20.36 6.45 -8.03
CA ARG A 70 20.35 7.90 -8.19
C ARG A 70 21.65 8.41 -7.59
N ARG A 71 22.53 8.85 -8.48
CA ARG A 71 23.83 9.47 -8.22
C ARG A 71 23.66 10.76 -7.43
#